data_AF-A0A7V8GBJ2-F1
#
_entry.id   AF-A0A7V8GBJ2-F1
#
_cell.length_a   1.000
_cell.length_b   1.000
_cell.length_c   1.000
_cell.angle_alpha   90.00
_cell.angle_beta   90.00
_cell.angle_gamma   90.00
#
_symmetry.space_group_name_H-M   'P 1'
#
loop_
_entity.id
_entity.type
_entity.pdbx_description
1 polymer ?
#
loop_
_entity_poly.entity_id
_entity_poly.type
_entity_poly.pdbx_seq_one_letter_code
_entity_poly.pdbx_strand_id
1 'polypeptide(L)'
;MKARAYAADQLFATLDTTTRNLYLGDARRQVSISDTVGFIRDLPHGLVDAFKATLQEAVDADLLLHVVDASNPHHPEQMAEVQTVLREIGADTVPQLLVFNKLDALESTQRPLHLQDDMDIDGVQVPRIFLSARSGEGLPLLRAELARLSGSIADTMTPEGDAELHGATH
;
A
#
# COMPACT_ATOMS: atom_id res chain seq x y z
N MET A 1 5.60 -4.71 -23.12
CA MET A 1 4.43 -3.89 -23.53
C MET A 1 4.13 -2.87 -22.45
N LYS A 2 3.96 -1.59 -22.80
CA LYS A 2 3.55 -0.54 -21.86
C LYS A 2 2.05 -0.69 -21.58
N ALA A 3 1.68 -1.27 -20.45
CA ALA A 3 0.31 -1.30 -20.00
C ALA A 3 0.04 -0.03 -19.19
N ARG A 4 -0.63 0.96 -19.79
CA ARG A 4 -1.20 2.09 -19.05
C ARG A 4 -2.43 1.58 -18.31
N ALA A 5 -2.40 1.58 -16.98
CA ALA A 5 -3.59 1.43 -16.17
C ALA A 5 -4.55 2.58 -16.52
N TYR A 6 -5.81 2.26 -16.81
CA TYR A 6 -6.83 3.23 -17.16
C TYR A 6 -7.36 3.87 -15.87
N ALA A 7 -7.04 5.15 -15.65
CA ALA A 7 -7.60 5.93 -14.56
C ALA A 7 -8.72 6.81 -15.11
N ALA A 8 -9.96 6.58 -14.66
CA ALA A 8 -11.12 7.41 -14.99
C ALA A 8 -11.81 7.89 -13.72
N ASP A 9 -12.40 9.08 -13.75
CA ASP A 9 -13.22 9.67 -12.68
C ASP A 9 -14.61 8.97 -12.58
N GLN A 10 -14.64 7.64 -12.66
CA GLN A 10 -15.84 6.83 -12.53
C GLN A 10 -15.74 5.95 -11.29
N LEU A 11 -16.87 5.83 -10.58
CA LEU A 11 -17.09 4.78 -9.59
C LEU A 11 -16.71 3.45 -10.26
N PHE A 12 -15.78 2.69 -9.65
CA PHE A 12 -15.23 1.42 -10.16
C PHE A 12 -14.15 1.48 -11.27
N ALA A 13 -13.25 2.48 -11.26
CA ALA A 13 -12.15 2.57 -12.24
C ALA A 13 -11.25 1.31 -12.33
N THR A 14 -11.14 0.54 -11.25
CA THR A 14 -10.50 -0.80 -11.23
C THR A 14 -11.43 -1.77 -10.50
N LEU A 15 -12.21 -2.55 -11.26
CA LEU A 15 -13.05 -3.63 -10.71
C LEU A 15 -12.33 -4.98 -10.69
N ASP A 16 -11.21 -5.10 -11.42
CA ASP A 16 -10.38 -6.30 -11.51
C ASP A 16 -9.08 -6.10 -10.71
N THR A 17 -8.82 -6.96 -9.72
CA THR A 17 -7.55 -6.99 -8.98
C THR A 17 -6.42 -7.26 -9.97
N THR A 18 -5.59 -6.25 -10.25
CA THR A 18 -4.51 -6.40 -11.23
C THR A 18 -3.20 -6.61 -10.51
N THR A 19 -2.77 -7.86 -10.40
CA THR A 19 -1.46 -8.19 -9.86
C THR A 19 -0.36 -7.94 -10.89
N ARG A 20 0.63 -7.10 -10.54
CA ARG A 20 1.81 -6.83 -11.36
C ARG A 20 3.06 -7.11 -10.56
N ASN A 21 3.97 -7.88 -11.17
CA ASN A 21 5.30 -8.07 -10.63
C ASN A 21 6.16 -6.83 -10.91
N LEU A 22 6.67 -6.22 -9.86
CA LEU A 22 7.63 -5.13 -9.92
C LEU A 22 9.00 -5.64 -9.50
N TYR A 23 9.98 -5.48 -10.40
CA TYR A 23 11.37 -5.82 -10.09
C TYR A 23 12.05 -4.62 -9.44
N LEU A 24 12.41 -4.75 -8.16
CA LEU A 24 13.19 -3.75 -7.44
C LEU A 24 14.67 -4.01 -7.76
N GLY A 25 15.15 -3.39 -8.84
CA GLY A 25 16.47 -3.64 -9.43
C GLY A 25 17.65 -3.50 -8.47
N ASP A 26 17.55 -2.63 -7.47
CA ASP A 26 18.60 -2.41 -6.48
C ASP A 26 18.66 -3.52 -5.42
N ALA A 27 17.56 -4.24 -5.20
CA ALA A 27 17.48 -5.34 -4.23
C ALA A 27 17.56 -6.74 -4.87
N ARG A 28 17.57 -6.84 -6.22
CA ARG A 28 17.41 -8.11 -6.98
C ARG A 28 16.17 -8.92 -6.54
N ARG A 29 15.13 -8.26 -6.03
CA ARG A 29 13.93 -8.89 -5.48
C ARG A 29 12.71 -8.62 -6.36
N GLN A 30 11.84 -9.62 -6.43
CA GLN A 30 10.56 -9.55 -7.11
C GLN A 30 9.48 -9.28 -6.07
N VAL A 31 8.80 -8.14 -6.19
CA VAL A 31 7.64 -7.81 -5.36
C VAL A 31 6.39 -7.93 -6.23
N SER A 32 5.37 -8.60 -5.70
CA SER A 32 4.05 -8.64 -6.32
C SER A 32 3.24 -7.46 -5.79
N ILE A 33 2.69 -6.63 -6.69
CA ILE A 33 1.80 -5.52 -6.32
C ILE A 33 0.42 -5.87 -6.85
N SER A 34 -0.53 -6.13 -5.96
CA SER A 34 -1.95 -6.26 -6.31
C SER A 34 -2.61 -4.90 -6.21
N ASP A 35 -3.06 -4.36 -7.36
CA ASP A 35 -3.91 -3.16 -7.37
C ASP A 35 -5.33 -3.58 -6.94
N THR A 36 -5.74 -3.17 -5.75
CA THR A 36 -7.05 -3.49 -5.19
C THR A 36 -8.11 -2.51 -5.70
N VAL A 37 -9.39 -2.87 -5.52
CA VAL A 37 -10.48 -1.95 -5.80
C VAL A 37 -10.32 -0.72 -4.90
N GLY A 38 -10.23 0.47 -5.50
CA GLY A 38 -10.09 1.71 -4.74
C GLY A 38 -11.23 1.87 -3.74
N PHE A 39 -10.91 2.20 -2.49
CA PHE A 39 -11.92 2.42 -1.45
C PHE A 39 -12.85 3.57 -1.88
N ILE A 40 -14.13 3.23 -2.06
CA ILE A 40 -15.18 4.18 -2.41
C ILE A 40 -15.75 4.73 -1.09
N ARG A 41 -15.86 6.06 -0.99
CA ARG A 41 -16.63 6.72 0.09
C ARG A 41 -18.03 6.12 0.18
N ASP A 42 -18.56 6.03 1.39
CA ASP A 42 -19.92 5.52 1.64
C ASP A 42 -20.15 4.12 1.04
N LEU A 43 -19.19 3.19 1.18
CA LEU A 43 -19.46 1.77 0.91
C LEU A 43 -20.71 1.38 1.70
N PRO A 44 -21.83 1.02 1.04
CA PRO A 44 -23.01 0.56 1.74
C PRO A 44 -22.61 -0.62 2.61
N HIS A 45 -23.03 -0.68 3.87
CA HIS A 45 -22.64 -1.75 4.80
C HIS A 45 -22.80 -3.16 4.20
N GLY A 46 -23.81 -3.39 3.34
CA GLY A 46 -24.02 -4.68 2.66
C GLY A 46 -23.05 -4.98 1.52
N LEU A 47 -22.34 -3.97 1.00
CA LEU A 47 -21.32 -4.13 -0.04
C LEU A 47 -19.94 -4.41 0.58
N VAL A 48 -19.68 -3.96 1.82
CA VAL A 48 -18.49 -4.34 2.60
C VAL A 48 -18.42 -5.87 2.73
N ASP A 49 -19.54 -6.54 3.02
CA ASP A 49 -19.59 -8.00 3.11
C ASP A 49 -19.31 -8.71 1.78
N ALA A 50 -19.73 -8.12 0.65
CA ALA A 50 -19.41 -8.63 -0.68
C ALA A 50 -17.94 -8.41 -1.07
N PHE A 51 -17.33 -7.31 -0.59
CA PHE A 51 -15.92 -6.99 -0.84
C PHE A 51 -14.96 -7.63 0.17
N LYS A 52 -15.40 -8.06 1.35
CA LYS A 52 -14.58 -8.78 2.34
C LYS A 52 -13.82 -9.95 1.72
N ALA A 53 -14.48 -10.75 0.88
CA ALA A 53 -13.85 -11.87 0.18
C ALA A 53 -12.75 -11.42 -0.80
N THR A 54 -12.89 -10.26 -1.43
CA THR A 54 -11.88 -9.68 -2.35
C THR A 54 -10.82 -8.83 -1.64
N LEU A 55 -11.11 -8.38 -0.41
CA LEU A 55 -10.18 -7.63 0.44
C LEU A 55 -9.41 -8.55 1.40
N GLN A 56 -9.68 -9.86 1.38
CA GLN A 56 -8.91 -10.83 2.15
C GLN A 56 -7.42 -10.80 1.77
N GLU A 57 -7.10 -10.50 0.50
CA GLU A 57 -5.72 -10.28 0.06
C GLU A 57 -5.02 -9.14 0.82
N ALA A 58 -5.76 -8.14 1.32
CA ALA A 58 -5.19 -7.07 2.12
C ALA A 58 -4.81 -7.53 3.53
N VAL A 59 -5.52 -8.52 4.09
CA VAL A 59 -5.21 -9.13 5.39
C VAL A 59 -3.94 -9.98 5.30
N ASP A 60 -3.78 -10.70 4.18
CA ASP A 60 -2.63 -11.58 3.95
C ASP A 60 -1.41 -10.85 3.36
N ALA A 61 -1.50 -9.53 3.15
CA ALA A 61 -0.42 -8.74 2.57
C ALA A 61 0.72 -8.52 3.58
N ASP A 62 1.96 -8.51 3.09
CA ASP A 62 3.12 -8.14 3.92
C ASP A 62 3.21 -6.61 4.16
N LEU A 63 2.58 -5.82 3.28
CA LEU A 63 2.60 -4.36 3.31
C LEU A 63 1.38 -3.80 2.56
N LEU A 64 0.69 -2.84 3.18
CA LEU A 64 -0.37 -2.07 2.54
C LEU A 64 0.16 -0.72 2.05
N LEU A 65 0.00 -0.45 0.75
CA LEU A 65 0.22 0.89 0.20
C LEU A 65 -1.09 1.65 0.23
N HIS A 66 -1.22 2.59 1.17
CA HIS A 66 -2.40 3.42 1.29
C HIS A 66 -2.20 4.68 0.46
N VAL A 67 -2.75 4.69 -0.76
CA VAL A 67 -2.63 5.82 -1.68
C VAL A 67 -3.68 6.88 -1.36
N VAL A 68 -3.23 8.10 -1.09
CA VAL A 68 -4.06 9.25 -0.70
C VAL A 68 -3.93 10.35 -1.74
N ASP A 69 -5.03 10.99 -2.13
CA ASP A 69 -5.00 12.19 -2.96
C ASP A 69 -4.67 13.41 -2.10
N ALA A 70 -3.42 13.89 -2.17
CA ALA A 70 -2.97 15.03 -1.39
C ALA A 70 -3.69 16.34 -1.75
N SER A 71 -4.20 16.46 -2.99
CA SER A 71 -4.89 17.67 -3.46
C SER A 71 -6.32 17.79 -2.95
N ASN A 72 -6.88 16.71 -2.42
CA ASN A 72 -8.23 16.69 -1.89
C ASN A 72 -8.24 17.22 -0.43
N PRO A 73 -8.95 18.31 -0.11
CA PRO A 73 -9.02 18.81 1.26
C PRO A 73 -9.73 17.85 2.24
N HIS A 74 -10.56 16.93 1.71
CA HIS A 74 -11.27 15.91 2.50
C HIS A 74 -10.50 14.60 2.66
N HIS A 75 -9.21 14.55 2.26
CA HIS A 75 -8.43 13.33 2.43
C HIS A 75 -8.34 12.82 3.87
N PRO A 76 -8.31 13.64 4.95
CA PRO A 76 -8.25 13.10 6.31
C PRO A 76 -9.50 12.28 6.68
N GLU A 77 -10.68 12.72 6.24
CA GLU A 77 -11.94 12.00 6.44
C GLU A 77 -11.92 10.66 5.69
N GLN A 78 -11.48 10.67 4.44
CA GLN A 78 -11.36 9.46 3.61
C GLN A 78 -10.36 8.47 4.21
N MET A 79 -9.23 8.97 4.72
CA MET A 79 -8.26 8.12 5.40
C MET A 79 -8.86 7.46 6.64
N ALA A 80 -9.64 8.19 7.45
CA ALA A 80 -10.31 7.63 8.62
C ALA A 80 -11.36 6.57 8.25
N GLU A 81 -12.08 6.75 7.14
CA GLU A 81 -12.98 5.73 6.59
C GLU A 81 -12.20 4.47 6.20
N VAL A 82 -11.09 4.60 5.47
CA VAL A 82 -10.23 3.46 5.10
C VAL A 82 -9.70 2.74 6.35
N GLN A 83 -9.21 3.47 7.35
CA GLN A 83 -8.76 2.84 8.61
C GLN A 83 -9.90 2.12 9.34
N THR A 84 -11.14 2.58 9.20
CA THR A 84 -12.31 1.87 9.75
C THR A 84 -12.54 0.56 9.02
N VAL A 85 -12.51 0.56 7.67
CA VAL A 85 -12.69 -0.68 6.91
C VAL A 85 -11.54 -1.66 7.14
N LEU A 86 -10.28 -1.19 7.21
CA LEU A 86 -9.12 -2.03 7.53
C LEU A 86 -9.30 -2.74 8.88
N ARG A 87 -9.81 -2.04 9.90
CA ARG A 87 -10.16 -2.64 11.20
C ARG A 87 -11.29 -3.66 11.10
N GLU A 88 -12.34 -3.36 10.33
CA GLU A 88 -13.48 -4.26 10.15
C GLU A 88 -13.12 -5.58 9.45
N ILE A 89 -12.12 -5.56 8.56
CA ILE A 89 -11.62 -6.75 7.87
C ILE A 89 -10.43 -7.42 8.60
N GLY A 90 -9.92 -6.81 9.67
CA GLY A 90 -8.78 -7.31 10.45
C GLY A 90 -7.41 -7.09 9.81
N ALA A 91 -7.30 -6.14 8.87
CA ALA A 91 -6.05 -5.77 8.19
C ALA A 91 -5.34 -4.57 8.84
N ASP A 92 -5.85 -4.05 9.96
CA ASP A 92 -5.28 -2.89 10.67
C ASP A 92 -3.92 -3.19 11.33
N THR A 93 -3.59 -4.48 11.49
CA THR A 93 -2.29 -4.93 12.01
C THR A 93 -1.21 -5.02 10.93
N VAL A 94 -1.58 -4.98 9.65
CA VAL A 94 -0.64 -5.06 8.53
C VAL A 94 0.15 -3.75 8.43
N PRO A 95 1.48 -3.79 8.28
CA PRO A 95 2.28 -2.59 8.09
C PRO A 95 1.75 -1.74 6.94
N GLN A 96 1.69 -0.43 7.13
CA GLN A 96 1.20 0.52 6.12
C GLN A 96 2.33 1.45 5.66
N LEU A 97 2.29 1.82 4.38
CA LEU A 97 3.05 2.92 3.80
C LEU A 97 2.07 3.89 3.16
N LEU A 98 2.04 5.13 3.66
CA LEU A 98 1.17 6.17 3.12
C LEU A 98 1.80 6.77 1.87
N VAL A 99 1.02 6.85 0.80
CA VAL A 99 1.47 7.39 -0.49
C VAL A 99 0.59 8.57 -0.87
N PHE A 100 1.02 9.78 -0.53
CA PHE A 100 0.33 11.02 -0.86
C PHE A 100 0.61 11.38 -2.33
N ASN A 101 -0.29 10.96 -3.20
CA ASN A 101 -0.25 11.17 -4.64
C ASN A 101 -0.81 12.56 -5.03
N LYS A 102 -0.62 12.92 -6.30
CA LYS A 102 -1.05 14.19 -6.93
C LYS A 102 -0.36 15.44 -6.38
N LEU A 103 0.92 15.32 -6.01
CA LEU A 103 1.73 16.48 -5.63
C LEU A 103 1.84 17.55 -6.74
N ASP A 104 1.62 17.18 -8.00
CA ASP A 104 1.54 18.13 -9.12
C ASP A 104 0.29 19.03 -9.09
N ALA A 105 -0.76 18.63 -8.37
CA ALA A 105 -2.00 19.39 -8.22
C ALA A 105 -2.02 20.29 -6.97
N LEU A 106 -0.97 20.22 -6.13
CA LEU A 106 -0.83 21.09 -4.96
C LEU A 106 -0.29 22.48 -5.34
N GLU A 107 -0.88 23.50 -4.73
CA GLU A 107 -0.33 24.85 -4.76
C GLU A 107 1.05 24.87 -4.09
N SER A 108 1.93 25.78 -4.53
CA SER A 108 3.32 25.85 -4.04
C SER A 108 3.41 26.05 -2.52
N THR A 109 2.41 26.70 -1.93
CA THR A 109 2.29 26.95 -0.48
C THR A 109 1.85 25.72 0.32
N GLN A 110 1.28 24.72 -0.34
CA GLN A 110 0.78 23.49 0.26
C GLN A 110 1.73 22.30 0.04
N ARG A 111 2.79 22.50 -0.76
CA ARG A 111 3.80 21.46 -0.99
C ARG A 111 4.56 21.18 0.31
N PRO A 112 4.83 19.90 0.60
CA PRO A 112 5.58 19.52 1.79
C PRO A 112 7.04 19.98 1.65
N LEU A 113 7.69 20.25 2.79
CA LEU A 113 9.10 20.61 2.83
C LEU A 113 10.01 19.43 2.46
N HIS A 114 9.59 18.22 2.85
CA HIS A 114 10.25 16.96 2.53
C HIS A 114 9.27 16.03 1.85
N LEU A 115 9.72 15.28 0.83
CA LEU A 115 8.88 14.31 0.13
C LEU A 115 8.70 13.00 0.91
N GLN A 116 9.35 12.86 2.07
CA GLN A 116 9.25 11.71 2.95
C GLN A 116 9.29 12.20 4.40
N ASP A 117 8.35 11.71 5.20
CA ASP A 117 8.25 11.91 6.64
C ASP A 117 7.43 10.78 7.27
N ASP A 118 7.06 10.95 8.55
CA ASP A 118 6.19 10.03 9.27
C ASP A 118 4.91 10.76 9.69
N MET A 119 3.80 10.04 9.74
CA MET A 119 2.51 10.54 10.19
C MET A 119 1.96 9.67 11.31
N ASP A 120 1.46 10.32 12.37
CA ASP A 120 0.75 9.61 13.44
C ASP A 120 -0.64 9.19 12.96
N ILE A 121 -0.91 7.89 12.99
CA ILE A 121 -2.24 7.32 12.80
C ILE A 121 -2.53 6.48 14.05
N ASP A 122 -3.50 6.93 14.85
CA ASP A 122 -3.94 6.25 16.08
C ASP A 122 -2.78 5.91 17.06
N GLY A 123 -1.80 6.80 17.17
CA GLY A 123 -0.62 6.63 18.04
C GLY A 123 0.49 5.75 17.44
N VAL A 124 0.35 5.31 16.19
CA VAL A 124 1.37 4.59 15.44
C VAL A 124 2.01 5.54 14.43
N GLN A 125 3.33 5.60 14.43
CA GLN A 125 4.08 6.35 13.41
C GLN A 125 4.13 5.52 12.12
N VAL A 126 3.50 6.05 11.07
CA VAL A 126 3.41 5.40 9.76
C VAL A 126 4.24 6.20 8.75
N PRO A 127 5.16 5.55 8.01
CA PRO A 127 5.95 6.24 7.00
C PRO A 127 5.05 6.78 5.90
N ARG A 128 5.36 7.99 5.44
CA ARG A 128 4.63 8.71 4.41
C ARG A 128 5.56 9.22 3.33
N ILE A 129 5.16 9.00 2.08
CA ILE A 129 5.86 9.49 0.90
C ILE A 129 4.90 10.33 0.06
N PHE A 130 5.36 11.51 -0.32
CA PHE A 130 4.68 12.40 -1.24
C PHE A 130 5.21 12.22 -2.65
N LEU A 131 4.31 12.05 -3.61
CA LEU A 131 4.69 11.85 -5.00
C LEU A 131 3.63 12.38 -5.97
N SER A 132 4.01 12.47 -7.24
CA SER A 132 3.07 12.58 -8.34
C SER A 132 3.30 11.41 -9.28
N ALA A 133 2.30 10.51 -9.35
CA ALA A 133 2.31 9.43 -10.32
C ALA A 133 2.30 9.95 -11.78
N ARG A 134 1.81 11.18 -12.00
CA ARG A 134 1.74 11.82 -13.31
C ARG A 134 3.08 12.40 -13.75
N SER A 135 3.76 13.17 -12.90
CA SER A 135 5.04 13.79 -13.23
C SER A 135 6.23 12.85 -12.98
N GLY A 136 6.05 11.86 -12.11
CA GLY A 136 7.09 10.95 -11.64
C GLY A 136 7.90 11.49 -10.45
N GLU A 137 7.61 12.70 -9.97
CA GLU A 137 8.21 13.28 -8.76
C GLU A 137 7.91 12.37 -7.56
N GLY A 138 8.91 12.10 -6.71
CA GLY A 138 8.76 11.21 -5.54
C GLY A 138 8.74 9.70 -5.82
N LEU A 139 8.52 9.24 -7.07
CA LEU A 139 8.56 7.80 -7.39
C LEU A 139 9.88 7.09 -7.07
N PRO A 140 11.08 7.71 -7.26
CA PRO A 140 12.33 7.06 -6.86
C PRO A 140 12.42 6.81 -5.36
N LEU A 141 11.87 7.70 -4.53
CA LEU A 141 11.82 7.54 -3.07
C LEU A 141 10.92 6.38 -2.68
N LEU A 142 9.73 6.30 -3.29
CA LEU A 142 8.83 5.15 -3.08
C LEU A 142 9.53 3.82 -3.41
N ARG A 143 10.27 3.75 -4.51
CA ARG A 143 11.01 2.53 -4.89
C ARG A 143 12.10 2.17 -3.88
N ALA A 144 12.86 3.17 -3.42
CA ALA A 144 13.90 2.96 -2.42
C ALA A 144 13.32 2.46 -1.09
N GLU A 145 12.18 3.03 -0.68
CA GLU A 145 11.51 2.63 0.55
C GLU A 145 10.91 1.23 0.46
N LEU A 146 10.25 0.89 -0.66
CA LEU A 146 9.78 -0.48 -0.89
C LEU A 146 10.94 -1.49 -0.90
N ALA A 147 12.09 -1.13 -1.47
CA ALA A 147 13.27 -1.98 -1.42
C ALA A 147 13.76 -2.18 0.03
N ARG A 148 13.81 -1.12 0.83
CA ARG A 148 14.18 -1.17 2.25
C ARG A 148 13.23 -2.05 3.07
N LEU A 149 11.92 -1.85 2.91
CA LEU A 149 10.89 -2.60 3.63
C LEU A 149 10.88 -4.08 3.22
N SER A 150 10.99 -4.37 1.91
CA SER A 150 11.12 -5.76 1.43
C SER A 150 12.38 -6.45 1.95
N GLY A 151 13.44 -5.66 2.22
CA GLY A 151 14.66 -6.07 2.93
C GLY A 151 14.34 -6.64 4.30
N SER A 152 13.69 -5.82 5.12
CA SER A 152 13.35 -6.10 6.51
C SER A 152 12.32 -7.22 6.67
N ILE A 153 11.31 -7.29 5.81
CA ILE A 153 10.27 -8.34 5.86
C ILE A 153 10.90 -9.72 5.66
N ALA A 154 11.83 -9.85 4.71
CA ALA A 154 12.49 -11.14 4.46
C ALA A 154 13.39 -11.60 5.61
N ASP A 155 14.00 -10.68 6.37
CA ASP A 155 14.82 -11.03 7.54
C ASP A 155 13.96 -11.52 8.72
N THR A 156 12.73 -11.00 8.85
CA THR A 156 11.74 -11.48 9.85
C THR A 156 11.18 -12.86 9.49
N MET A 157 11.15 -13.22 8.19
CA MET A 157 10.75 -14.55 7.70
C MET A 157 11.91 -15.58 7.70
N THR A 158 12.85 -15.46 8.65
CA THR A 158 13.81 -16.56 8.88
C THR A 158 13.02 -17.80 9.31
N PRO A 159 13.21 -18.97 8.66
CA PRO A 159 12.44 -20.14 9.02
C PRO A 159 12.81 -20.56 10.44
N GLU A 160 11.83 -20.56 11.34
CA GLU A 160 11.92 -21.34 12.56
C GLU A 160 12.09 -22.82 12.17
N GLY A 161 13.24 -23.38 12.52
CA GLY A 161 13.43 -24.81 12.65
C GLY A 161 13.99 -25.53 11.42
N ASP A 162 15.31 -25.47 11.22
CA ASP A 162 16.04 -26.69 10.90
C ASP A 162 15.83 -27.65 12.09
N ALA A 163 14.74 -28.42 12.03
CA ALA A 163 14.47 -29.52 12.92
C ALA A 163 15.59 -30.56 12.73
N GLU A 164 16.47 -30.57 13.74
CA GLU A 164 17.28 -31.68 14.23
C GLU A 164 17.25 -32.98 13.41
N LEU A 165 18.45 -33.32 12.92
CA LEU A 165 19.02 -34.67 12.94
C LEU A 165 18.17 -35.71 13.71
N HIS A 166 17.52 -36.65 13.02
CA HIS A 166 17.33 -38.01 13.53
C HIS A 166 17.06 -39.04 12.42
N GLY A 167 17.80 -40.15 12.49
CA GLY A 167 17.69 -41.32 11.61
C GLY A 167 19.07 -41.85 11.23
N ALA A 168 19.91 -42.30 12.17
CA ALA A 168 19.85 -43.60 12.83
C ALA A 168 19.75 -44.78 11.83
N THR A 169 20.91 -45.40 11.60
CA THR A 169 21.19 -46.83 11.43
C THR A 169 20.04 -47.74 10.98
N HIS A 170 20.22 -48.35 9.80
CA HIS A 170 20.11 -49.81 9.66
C HIS A 170 20.93 -50.33 8.47
#